data_AF-A0A5X6ESV6-F1
#
_entry.id   AF-A0A5X6ESV6-F1
#
_cell.length_a   1.000
_cell.length_b   1.000
_cell.length_c   1.000
_cell.angle_alpha   90.00
_cell.angle_beta   90.00
_cell.angle_gamma   90.00
#
_symmetry.space_group_name_H-M   'P 1'
#
loop_
_entity.id
_entity.type
_entity.pdbx_description
1 polymer ?
#
loop_
_entity_poly.entity_id
_entity_poly.type
_entity_poly.pdbx_seq_one_letter_code
_entity_poly.pdbx_strand_id
1 'polypeptide(L)'
;VSNQLNGLTSGFKDLMGSVVQGATGAVTSMPAMVVQRANPGLYDMITNGVAQAGLSFDRSKLSCENLSKKLADYTMGDRAWTDSAVGDEYRDAVTRSGGDALKAEEAKDNATGEEGARWIGGQKAGGKGQPAIQPTRDMAKAGYNMMNNLPVNSNRSVPKNQCNGSACRIFSNAEEAAAAVVKVLGDRSIRTCTDPSQCRSGGEDNAPGASVAGTGFGPMLDEATKTNLEMLNQLVNSRGAPSAEELGKLKTGGLAVTRGVIEALRDDTDRNTLV
;
A
#
# COMPACT_ATOMS: atom_id res chain seq x y z
N VAL A 1 37.79 26.11 4.96
CA VAL A 1 36.57 26.46 4.20
C VAL A 1 35.56 25.34 4.45
N SER A 2 34.73 25.48 5.47
CA SER A 2 33.66 24.53 5.82
C SER A 2 32.37 25.31 5.96
N ASN A 3 31.65 25.53 4.86
CA ASN A 3 30.24 25.98 4.98
C ASN A 3 29.36 25.84 3.72
N GLN A 4 29.68 24.97 2.75
CA GLN A 4 28.82 24.81 1.55
C GLN A 4 28.03 23.50 1.49
N LEU A 5 28.27 22.52 2.38
CA LEU A 5 27.56 21.23 2.35
C LEU A 5 26.34 21.16 3.28
N ASN A 6 26.09 22.17 4.11
CA ASN A 6 24.89 22.23 4.96
C ASN A 6 23.66 22.83 4.26
N GLY A 7 23.84 23.47 3.10
CA GLY A 7 22.74 24.05 2.30
C GLY A 7 21.99 23.05 1.43
N LEU A 8 22.65 21.98 0.97
CA LEU A 8 22.02 20.94 0.13
C LEU A 8 21.18 19.96 0.96
N THR A 9 21.61 19.68 2.19
CA THR A 9 20.90 18.78 3.12
C THR A 9 19.64 19.42 3.72
N SER A 10 19.60 20.75 3.83
CA SER A 10 18.45 21.52 4.31
C SER A 10 17.37 21.66 3.23
N GLY A 11 17.75 21.90 1.96
CA GLY A 11 16.80 21.91 0.84
C GLY A 11 16.08 20.58 0.61
N PHE A 12 16.75 19.44 0.85
CA PHE A 12 16.12 18.11 0.73
C PHE A 12 15.14 17.83 1.87
N LYS A 13 15.39 18.35 3.08
CA LYS A 13 14.50 18.21 4.24
C LYS A 13 13.25 19.09 4.12
N ASP A 14 13.37 20.29 3.56
CA ASP A 14 12.21 21.18 3.35
C ASP A 14 11.28 20.70 2.23
N LEU A 15 11.82 20.07 1.18
CA LEU A 15 11.03 19.38 0.15
C LEU A 15 10.31 18.13 0.70
N MET A 16 10.95 17.38 1.61
CA MET A 16 10.29 16.24 2.25
C MET A 16 9.18 16.69 3.22
N GLY A 17 9.40 17.78 3.97
CA GLY A 17 8.43 18.32 4.92
C GLY A 17 7.17 18.88 4.27
N SER A 18 7.30 19.56 3.14
CA SER A 18 6.17 20.17 2.41
C SER A 18 5.30 19.14 1.67
N VAL A 19 5.88 18.04 1.17
CA VAL A 19 5.10 16.93 0.58
C VAL A 19 4.36 16.12 1.64
N VAL A 20 4.98 15.86 2.80
CA VAL A 20 4.37 15.11 3.91
C VAL A 20 3.24 15.91 4.57
N GLN A 21 3.39 17.22 4.75
CA GLN A 21 2.32 18.08 5.27
C GLN A 21 1.17 18.28 4.28
N GLY A 22 1.47 18.36 2.97
CA GLY A 22 0.44 18.45 1.92
C GLY A 22 -0.45 17.21 1.82
N ALA A 23 0.10 16.01 2.04
CA ALA A 23 -0.66 14.76 2.02
C ALA A 23 -1.44 14.50 3.32
N THR A 24 -0.95 14.97 4.47
CA THR A 24 -1.59 14.74 5.78
C THR A 24 -2.82 15.62 6.00
N GLY A 25 -2.88 16.82 5.40
CA GLY A 25 -3.99 17.76 5.56
C GLY A 25 -5.33 17.30 4.97
N ALA A 26 -5.33 16.34 4.04
CA ALA A 26 -6.56 15.86 3.38
C ALA A 26 -7.18 14.62 4.06
N VAL A 27 -6.47 13.94 4.96
CA VAL A 27 -6.89 12.64 5.54
C VAL A 27 -7.54 12.80 6.92
N THR A 28 -7.26 13.89 7.64
CA THR A 28 -7.69 14.07 9.04
C THR A 28 -9.17 14.44 9.21
N SER A 29 -9.87 14.89 8.16
CA SER A 29 -11.28 15.31 8.27
C SER A 29 -12.32 14.24 7.94
N MET A 30 -11.91 13.11 7.35
CA MET A 30 -12.85 12.07 6.91
C MET A 30 -13.42 11.17 8.04
N PRO A 31 -12.67 10.81 9.12
CA PRO A 31 -13.21 9.91 10.13
C PRO A 31 -14.38 10.49 10.93
N ALA A 32 -14.32 11.79 11.29
CA ALA A 32 -15.37 12.44 12.09
C ALA A 32 -16.69 12.59 11.32
N MET A 33 -16.64 12.79 9.99
CA MET A 33 -17.82 13.00 9.15
C MET A 33 -18.56 11.69 8.83
N VAL A 34 -17.87 10.54 8.88
CA VAL A 34 -18.46 9.20 8.70
C VAL A 34 -19.16 8.71 9.98
N VAL A 35 -18.56 8.96 11.15
CA VAL A 35 -19.16 8.54 12.44
C VAL A 35 -20.45 9.31 12.74
N GLN A 36 -20.53 10.59 12.41
CA GLN A 36 -21.74 11.40 12.64
C GLN A 36 -22.95 10.97 11.81
N ARG A 37 -22.76 10.24 10.69
CA ARG A 37 -23.88 9.71 9.88
C ARG A 37 -24.34 8.32 10.31
N ALA A 38 -23.55 7.59 11.09
CA ALA A 38 -23.79 6.17 11.36
C ALA A 38 -24.56 5.91 12.66
N ASN A 39 -24.44 6.72 13.71
CA ASN A 39 -25.19 6.51 14.97
C ASN A 39 -25.16 7.71 15.94
N PRO A 40 -26.17 8.61 15.93
CA PRO A 40 -26.23 9.75 16.85
C PRO A 40 -26.43 9.36 18.33
N GLY A 41 -26.99 8.18 18.63
CA GLY A 41 -27.22 7.72 20.01
C GLY A 41 -25.95 7.31 20.78
N LEU A 42 -24.87 6.93 20.07
CA LEU A 42 -23.61 6.54 20.70
C LEU A 42 -22.81 7.77 21.18
N TYR A 43 -22.98 8.92 20.52
CA TYR A 43 -22.32 10.17 20.90
C TYR A 43 -22.86 10.72 22.23
N ASP A 44 -24.18 10.63 22.44
CA ASP A 44 -24.87 11.14 23.63
C ASP A 44 -24.59 10.29 24.89
N MET A 45 -24.31 8.99 24.70
CA MET A 45 -23.89 8.08 25.78
C MET A 45 -22.46 8.37 26.26
N ILE A 46 -21.55 8.75 25.36
CA ILE A 46 -20.14 9.03 25.68
C ILE A 46 -19.99 10.38 26.39
N THR A 47 -20.78 11.38 26.01
CA THR A 47 -20.67 12.73 26.59
C THR A 47 -21.27 12.83 27.99
N ASN A 48 -22.32 12.06 28.30
CA ASN A 48 -23.04 12.17 29.58
C ASN A 48 -22.64 11.13 30.65
N GLY A 49 -21.84 10.11 30.31
CA GLY A 49 -21.50 8.98 31.20
C GLY A 49 -20.30 9.15 32.14
N VAL A 50 -19.61 10.30 32.12
CA VAL A 50 -18.27 10.47 32.72
C VAL A 50 -18.26 10.72 34.25
N ALA A 51 -19.42 10.79 34.92
CA ALA A 51 -19.47 11.23 36.33
C ALA A 51 -19.17 10.15 37.39
N GLN A 52 -19.09 8.86 37.07
CA GLN A 52 -18.88 7.78 38.07
C GLN A 52 -17.72 6.81 37.76
N ALA A 53 -16.75 7.22 36.92
CA ALA A 53 -15.74 6.31 36.37
C ALA A 53 -14.43 6.17 37.20
N GLY A 54 -14.36 6.67 38.44
CA GLY A 54 -13.11 6.70 39.22
C GLY A 54 -12.61 5.32 39.70
N LEU A 55 -13.51 4.45 40.17
CA LEU A 55 -13.17 3.08 40.62
C LEU A 55 -13.13 2.07 39.47
N SER A 56 -13.76 2.41 38.34
CA SER A 56 -13.74 1.58 37.12
C SER A 56 -12.47 1.77 36.30
N PHE A 57 -11.69 2.85 36.51
CA PHE A 57 -10.53 3.18 35.68
C PHE A 57 -9.41 2.13 35.69
N ASP A 58 -9.10 1.53 36.84
CA ASP A 58 -8.06 0.48 36.92
C ASP A 58 -8.53 -0.86 36.33
N ARG A 59 -9.83 -1.18 36.48
CA ARG A 59 -10.44 -2.35 35.84
C ARG A 59 -10.59 -2.14 34.33
N SER A 60 -10.87 -0.92 33.91
CA SER A 60 -10.93 -0.48 32.52
C SER A 60 -9.55 -0.42 31.88
N LYS A 61 -8.47 -0.13 32.60
CA LYS A 61 -7.09 -0.24 32.08
C LYS A 61 -6.72 -1.69 31.78
N LEU A 62 -6.94 -2.61 32.73
CA LEU A 62 -6.73 -4.05 32.50
C LEU A 62 -7.63 -4.60 31.39
N SER A 63 -8.86 -4.10 31.28
CA SER A 63 -9.78 -4.43 30.19
C SER A 63 -9.38 -3.77 28.87
N CYS A 64 -8.82 -2.56 28.86
CA CYS A 64 -8.37 -1.85 27.67
C CYS A 64 -7.05 -2.43 27.15
N GLU A 65 -6.17 -2.92 28.02
CA GLU A 65 -4.96 -3.66 27.62
C GLU A 65 -5.33 -5.03 27.05
N ASN A 66 -6.28 -5.74 27.67
CA ASN A 66 -6.79 -6.99 27.10
C ASN A 66 -7.63 -6.76 25.85
N LEU A 67 -8.38 -5.66 25.76
CA LEU A 67 -9.17 -5.29 24.59
C LEU A 67 -8.27 -4.77 23.47
N SER A 68 -7.22 -4.01 23.77
CA SER A 68 -6.22 -3.55 22.79
C SER A 68 -5.37 -4.71 22.30
N LYS A 69 -5.03 -5.66 23.18
CA LYS A 69 -4.38 -6.92 22.78
C LYS A 69 -5.30 -7.79 21.95
N LYS A 70 -6.56 -7.96 22.34
CA LYS A 70 -7.56 -8.64 21.49
C LYS A 70 -7.82 -7.90 20.18
N LEU A 71 -7.86 -6.56 20.18
CA LEU A 71 -7.98 -5.74 18.98
C LEU A 71 -6.74 -5.88 18.10
N ALA A 72 -5.54 -5.92 18.69
CA ALA A 72 -4.28 -6.12 17.98
C ALA A 72 -4.21 -7.53 17.40
N ASP A 73 -4.59 -8.56 18.16
CA ASP A 73 -4.70 -9.94 17.68
C ASP A 73 -5.80 -10.06 16.59
N TYR A 74 -6.89 -9.28 16.73
CA TYR A 74 -7.99 -9.11 15.77
C TYR A 74 -7.70 -8.10 14.65
N THR A 75 -6.53 -7.46 14.59
CA THR A 75 -6.16 -6.63 13.42
C THR A 75 -4.89 -7.14 12.74
N MET A 76 -4.06 -7.90 13.45
CA MET A 76 -2.76 -8.36 12.97
C MET A 76 -2.70 -9.87 12.72
N GLY A 77 -3.50 -10.69 13.42
CA GLY A 77 -3.51 -12.15 13.26
C GLY A 77 -4.43 -12.62 12.14
N ASP A 78 -4.10 -13.70 11.43
CA ASP A 78 -4.94 -14.24 10.35
C ASP A 78 -6.37 -14.56 10.81
N ARG A 79 -6.55 -14.87 12.10
CA ARG A 79 -7.85 -15.11 12.74
C ARG A 79 -8.75 -13.86 12.76
N ALA A 80 -8.18 -12.65 12.77
CA ALA A 80 -8.92 -11.41 12.59
C ALA A 80 -9.76 -11.40 11.31
N TRP A 81 -9.13 -11.84 10.22
CA TRP A 81 -9.71 -11.80 8.89
C TRP A 81 -10.77 -12.88 8.73
N THR A 82 -10.53 -14.05 9.33
CA THR A 82 -11.54 -15.09 9.49
C THR A 82 -12.74 -14.58 10.27
N ASP A 83 -12.54 -14.04 11.47
CA ASP A 83 -13.63 -13.57 12.32
C ASP A 83 -14.40 -12.40 11.66
N SER A 84 -13.70 -11.52 10.94
CA SER A 84 -14.33 -10.45 10.17
C SER A 84 -15.16 -10.98 8.99
N ALA A 85 -14.69 -12.01 8.28
CA ALA A 85 -15.43 -12.62 7.18
C ALA A 85 -16.65 -13.38 7.69
N VAL A 86 -16.50 -14.15 8.77
CA VAL A 86 -17.57 -14.86 9.46
C VAL A 86 -18.63 -13.86 9.97
N GLY A 87 -18.20 -12.75 10.57
CA GLY A 87 -19.13 -11.69 11.02
C GLY A 87 -19.85 -11.01 9.87
N ASP A 88 -19.18 -10.81 8.73
CA ASP A 88 -19.77 -10.29 7.50
C ASP A 88 -20.84 -11.24 6.94
N GLU A 89 -20.54 -12.54 6.85
CA GLU A 89 -21.45 -13.59 6.41
C GLU A 89 -22.69 -13.65 7.29
N TYR A 90 -22.48 -13.67 8.60
CA TYR A 90 -23.56 -13.63 9.59
C TYR A 90 -24.45 -12.39 9.39
N ARG A 91 -23.85 -11.19 9.28
CA ARG A 91 -24.62 -9.95 9.05
C ARG A 91 -25.43 -10.04 7.76
N ASP A 92 -24.82 -10.51 6.66
CA ASP A 92 -25.49 -10.58 5.37
C ASP A 92 -26.64 -11.61 5.41
N ALA A 93 -26.46 -12.74 6.09
CA ALA A 93 -27.51 -13.74 6.29
C ALA A 93 -28.67 -13.22 7.17
N VAL A 94 -28.38 -12.53 8.28
CA VAL A 94 -29.39 -11.89 9.15
C VAL A 94 -30.15 -10.80 8.39
N THR A 95 -29.46 -10.03 7.55
CA THR A 95 -30.09 -9.00 6.72
C THR A 95 -31.03 -9.63 5.69
N ARG A 96 -30.61 -10.73 5.04
CA ARG A 96 -31.44 -11.50 4.09
C ARG A 96 -32.66 -12.13 4.78
N SER A 97 -32.55 -12.52 6.04
CA SER A 97 -33.64 -13.13 6.81
C SER A 97 -34.64 -12.12 7.39
N GLY A 98 -34.35 -10.81 7.31
CA GLY A 98 -35.18 -9.76 7.90
C GLY A 98 -35.09 -9.69 9.42
N GLY A 99 -34.01 -10.19 10.03
CA GLY A 99 -33.81 -10.15 11.48
C GLY A 99 -34.43 -11.30 12.26
N ASP A 100 -34.76 -12.41 11.59
CA ASP A 100 -35.26 -13.63 12.23
C ASP A 100 -34.18 -14.26 13.13
N ALA A 101 -34.47 -14.35 14.43
CA ALA A 101 -33.53 -14.82 15.45
C ALA A 101 -33.14 -16.31 15.29
N LEU A 102 -34.03 -17.16 14.76
CA LEU A 102 -33.71 -18.58 14.53
C LEU A 102 -32.80 -18.76 13.32
N LYS A 103 -33.08 -18.02 12.24
CA LYS A 103 -32.22 -17.98 11.05
C LYS A 103 -30.90 -17.28 11.33
N ALA A 104 -30.86 -16.33 12.27
CA ALA A 104 -29.62 -15.74 12.74
C ALA A 104 -28.75 -16.79 13.42
N GLU A 105 -29.29 -17.59 14.34
CA GLU A 105 -28.51 -18.66 15.00
C GLU A 105 -28.01 -19.70 13.97
N GLU A 106 -28.87 -20.11 13.04
CA GLU A 106 -28.46 -21.01 11.94
C GLU A 106 -27.39 -20.37 11.02
N ALA A 107 -27.48 -19.07 10.74
CA ALA A 107 -26.48 -18.35 9.97
C ALA A 107 -25.13 -18.25 10.69
N LYS A 108 -25.15 -18.13 12.03
CA LYS A 108 -23.94 -18.11 12.86
C LYS A 108 -23.25 -19.46 12.82
N ASP A 109 -24.00 -20.56 12.88
CA ASP A 109 -23.45 -21.92 12.82
C ASP A 109 -22.92 -22.28 11.42
N ASN A 110 -23.48 -21.67 10.37
CA ASN A 110 -23.08 -21.89 8.98
C ASN A 110 -22.01 -20.91 8.46
N ALA A 111 -21.63 -19.89 9.23
CA ALA A 111 -20.63 -18.92 8.79
C ALA A 111 -19.22 -19.54 8.88
N THR A 112 -18.60 -19.76 7.72
CA THR A 112 -17.30 -20.44 7.61
C THR A 112 -16.17 -19.51 7.16
N GLY A 113 -16.48 -18.27 6.79
CA GLY A 113 -15.53 -17.33 6.21
C GLY A 113 -15.20 -17.60 4.74
N GLU A 114 -15.92 -18.54 4.10
CA GLU A 114 -15.76 -18.90 2.68
C GLU A 114 -16.25 -17.81 1.71
N GLU A 115 -17.20 -16.95 2.09
CA GLU A 115 -17.65 -15.80 1.27
C GLU A 115 -16.59 -14.69 1.22
N GLY A 116 -15.59 -14.71 2.09
CA GLY A 116 -14.54 -13.70 2.14
C GLY A 116 -14.90 -12.46 2.95
N ALA A 117 -13.88 -11.66 3.25
CA ALA A 117 -14.06 -10.38 3.92
C ALA A 117 -14.37 -9.29 2.88
N ARG A 118 -15.19 -8.30 3.25
CA ARG A 118 -15.37 -7.10 2.42
C ARG A 118 -14.04 -6.34 2.34
N TRP A 119 -13.61 -6.09 1.11
CA TRP A 119 -12.31 -5.54 0.78
C TRP A 119 -12.43 -4.29 -0.10
N ILE A 120 -11.34 -3.91 -0.77
CA ILE A 120 -11.23 -2.70 -1.58
C ILE A 120 -12.35 -2.63 -2.62
N GLY A 121 -12.99 -1.46 -2.72
CA GLY A 121 -14.12 -1.24 -3.63
C GLY A 121 -15.40 -1.98 -3.23
N GLY A 122 -15.46 -2.52 -2.01
CA GLY A 122 -16.60 -3.28 -1.49
C GLY A 122 -16.69 -4.71 -2.01
N GLN A 123 -15.69 -5.18 -2.78
CA GLN A 123 -15.62 -6.54 -3.29
C GLN A 123 -15.18 -7.52 -2.19
N LYS A 124 -15.61 -8.77 -2.27
CA LYS A 124 -15.17 -9.82 -1.35
C LYS A 124 -13.82 -10.38 -1.79
N ALA A 125 -12.92 -10.64 -0.84
CA ALA A 125 -11.62 -11.26 -1.08
C ALA A 125 -11.22 -12.20 0.08
N GLY A 126 -10.26 -13.09 -0.19
CA GLY A 126 -9.71 -14.02 0.80
C GLY A 126 -10.53 -15.29 1.01
N GLY A 127 -11.75 -15.36 0.48
CA GLY A 127 -12.65 -16.51 0.56
C GLY A 127 -12.36 -17.63 -0.46
N LYS A 128 -13.28 -18.59 -0.54
CA LYS A 128 -13.21 -19.74 -1.44
C LYS A 128 -13.43 -19.31 -2.89
N GLY A 129 -12.53 -19.73 -3.78
CA GLY A 129 -12.56 -19.34 -5.19
C GLY A 129 -12.16 -17.89 -5.45
N GLN A 130 -11.79 -17.14 -4.41
CA GLN A 130 -11.34 -15.75 -4.49
C GLN A 130 -9.80 -15.69 -4.46
N PRO A 131 -9.19 -14.59 -4.96
CA PRO A 131 -7.79 -14.30 -4.66
C PRO A 131 -7.61 -14.05 -3.15
N ALA A 132 -6.40 -14.29 -2.66
CA ALA A 132 -6.06 -13.94 -1.29
C ALA A 132 -6.13 -12.41 -1.11
N ILE A 133 -6.37 -11.97 0.12
CA ILE A 133 -6.16 -10.56 0.46
C ILE A 133 -4.66 -10.34 0.54
N GLN A 134 -4.15 -9.43 -0.29
CA GLN A 134 -2.72 -9.08 -0.37
C GLN A 134 -2.58 -7.61 -0.03
N PRO A 135 -2.46 -7.24 1.27
CA PRO A 135 -2.61 -5.87 1.73
C PRO A 135 -1.72 -4.89 0.98
N THR A 136 -0.42 -5.22 0.80
CA THR A 136 0.51 -4.31 0.14
C THR A 136 0.15 -4.14 -1.32
N ARG A 137 -0.05 -5.25 -2.06
CA ARG A 137 -0.40 -5.23 -3.48
C ARG A 137 -1.71 -4.50 -3.71
N ASP A 138 -2.76 -4.91 -3.01
CA ASP A 138 -4.12 -4.42 -3.22
C ASP A 138 -4.23 -2.92 -2.91
N MET A 139 -3.62 -2.47 -1.80
CA MET A 139 -3.58 -1.04 -1.46
C MET A 139 -2.75 -0.23 -2.46
N ALA A 140 -1.62 -0.76 -2.94
CA ALA A 140 -0.82 -0.09 -3.97
C ALA A 140 -1.59 0.05 -5.29
N LYS A 141 -2.31 -0.99 -5.71
CA LYS A 141 -3.19 -0.94 -6.90
C LYS A 141 -4.28 0.10 -6.73
N ALA A 142 -4.98 0.07 -5.61
CA ALA A 142 -6.06 1.01 -5.31
C ALA A 142 -5.57 2.45 -5.29
N GLY A 143 -4.45 2.72 -4.60
CA GLY A 143 -3.83 4.04 -4.54
C GLY A 143 -3.39 4.53 -5.92
N TYR A 144 -2.75 3.68 -6.73
CA TYR A 144 -2.39 4.02 -8.11
C TYR A 144 -3.61 4.40 -8.95
N ASN A 145 -4.70 3.62 -8.85
CA ASN A 145 -5.93 3.90 -9.56
C ASN A 145 -6.58 5.22 -9.11
N MET A 146 -6.65 5.47 -7.80
CA MET A 146 -7.19 6.72 -7.24
C MET A 146 -6.40 7.94 -7.73
N MET A 147 -5.07 7.87 -7.74
CA MET A 147 -4.22 8.95 -8.23
C MET A 147 -4.43 9.26 -9.72
N ASN A 148 -4.90 8.27 -10.49
CA ASN A 148 -5.17 8.41 -11.93
C ASN A 148 -6.67 8.54 -12.26
N ASN A 149 -7.52 8.81 -11.26
CA ASN A 149 -8.97 8.92 -11.41
C ASN A 149 -9.61 7.68 -12.08
N LEU A 150 -9.08 6.50 -11.77
CA LEU A 150 -9.61 5.21 -12.19
C LEU A 150 -10.37 4.54 -11.03
N PRO A 151 -11.33 3.64 -11.31
CA PRO A 151 -11.93 2.80 -10.28
C PRO A 151 -10.85 2.04 -9.49
N VAL A 152 -11.00 1.92 -8.16
CA VAL A 152 -9.98 1.35 -7.26
C VAL A 152 -9.54 -0.07 -7.64
N ASN A 153 -10.42 -0.83 -8.29
CA ASN A 153 -10.19 -2.20 -8.74
C ASN A 153 -9.84 -2.32 -10.25
N SER A 154 -9.57 -1.21 -10.92
CA SER A 154 -9.23 -1.18 -12.34
C SER A 154 -7.84 -1.76 -12.62
N ASN A 155 -7.70 -2.55 -13.68
CA ASN A 155 -6.42 -2.97 -14.24
C ASN A 155 -6.09 -2.24 -15.55
N ARG A 156 -6.81 -1.15 -15.85
CA ARG A 156 -6.59 -0.37 -17.08
C ARG A 156 -5.23 0.30 -17.04
N SER A 157 -4.55 0.31 -18.19
CA SER A 157 -3.35 1.13 -18.37
C SER A 157 -3.72 2.59 -18.51
N VAL A 158 -2.88 3.47 -17.95
CA VAL A 158 -2.97 4.92 -18.07
C VAL A 158 -2.17 5.33 -19.30
N PRO A 159 -2.81 5.79 -20.39
CA PRO A 159 -2.08 6.21 -21.57
C PRO A 159 -1.25 7.48 -21.25
N LYS A 160 -0.08 7.62 -21.89
CA LYS A 160 0.87 8.72 -21.62
C LYS A 160 0.26 10.12 -21.74
N ASN A 161 -0.72 10.31 -22.62
CA ASN A 161 -1.40 11.59 -22.82
C ASN A 161 -2.45 11.92 -21.72
N GLN A 162 -2.86 10.94 -20.92
CA GLN A 162 -3.78 11.10 -19.78
C GLN A 162 -3.04 11.04 -18.44
N CYS A 163 -1.73 10.85 -18.46
CA CYS A 163 -0.89 10.79 -17.28
C CYS A 163 -0.50 12.21 -16.80
N ASN A 164 -1.16 12.69 -15.75
CA ASN A 164 -0.89 14.00 -15.14
C ASN A 164 0.08 13.93 -13.92
N GLY A 165 0.50 12.74 -13.50
CA GLY A 165 1.37 12.53 -12.33
C GLY A 165 2.74 11.93 -12.68
N SER A 166 3.66 11.88 -11.72
CA SER A 166 4.95 11.19 -11.88
C SER A 166 4.81 9.67 -11.87
N ALA A 167 3.89 9.13 -11.06
CA ALA A 167 3.69 7.69 -10.91
C ALA A 167 3.31 6.99 -12.23
N CYS A 168 2.39 7.57 -13.01
CA CYS A 168 1.95 7.01 -14.29
C CYS A 168 2.98 7.18 -15.43
N ARG A 169 4.05 7.96 -15.21
CA ARG A 169 5.20 8.03 -16.14
C ARG A 169 6.17 6.88 -15.89
N ILE A 170 6.22 6.39 -14.65
CA ILE A 170 7.08 5.29 -14.23
C ILE A 170 6.38 3.95 -14.47
N PHE A 171 5.11 3.84 -14.08
CA PHE A 171 4.31 2.63 -14.18
C PHE A 171 3.17 2.85 -15.17
N SER A 172 2.93 1.89 -16.06
CA SER A 172 1.88 2.01 -17.08
C SER A 172 0.49 1.69 -16.53
N ASN A 173 0.41 0.86 -15.49
CA ASN A 173 -0.84 0.41 -14.88
C ASN A 173 -0.66 0.08 -13.38
N ALA A 174 -1.79 -0.18 -12.72
CA ALA A 174 -1.83 -0.47 -11.29
C ALA A 174 -1.06 -1.74 -10.90
N GLU A 175 -1.01 -2.76 -11.76
CA GLU A 175 -0.33 -4.03 -11.47
C GLU A 175 1.19 -3.85 -11.44
N GLU A 176 1.74 -3.08 -12.38
CA GLU A 176 3.16 -2.77 -12.44
C GLU A 176 3.61 -1.95 -11.22
N ALA A 177 2.81 -0.95 -10.85
CA ALA A 177 3.06 -0.14 -9.65
C ALA A 177 3.03 -1.00 -8.38
N ALA A 178 2.03 -1.88 -8.25
CA ALA A 178 1.90 -2.74 -7.09
C ALA A 178 3.02 -3.78 -6.99
N ALA A 179 3.43 -4.38 -8.11
CA ALA A 179 4.57 -5.30 -8.15
C ALA A 179 5.87 -4.62 -7.67
N ALA A 180 6.10 -3.36 -8.06
CA ALA A 180 7.25 -2.60 -7.59
C ALA A 180 7.19 -2.33 -6.08
N VAL A 181 6.01 -1.99 -5.54
CA VAL A 181 5.82 -1.79 -4.10
C VAL A 181 6.03 -3.09 -3.32
N VAL A 182 5.48 -4.21 -3.80
CA VAL A 182 5.67 -5.54 -3.21
C VAL A 182 7.13 -5.96 -3.24
N LYS A 183 7.88 -5.67 -4.32
CA LYS A 183 9.32 -5.95 -4.37
C LYS A 183 10.08 -5.25 -3.24
N VAL A 184 9.70 -4.01 -2.91
CA VAL A 184 10.39 -3.22 -1.87
C VAL A 184 9.93 -3.60 -0.46
N LEU A 185 8.62 -3.64 -0.22
CA LEU A 185 8.03 -3.78 1.12
C LEU A 185 7.71 -5.23 1.49
N GLY A 186 7.57 -6.10 0.50
CA GLY A 186 7.01 -7.43 0.69
C GLY A 186 5.49 -7.41 0.77
N ASP A 187 4.91 -8.60 0.86
CA ASP A 187 3.47 -8.77 1.05
C ASP A 187 3.18 -10.10 1.74
N ARG A 188 1.94 -10.26 2.19
CA ARG A 188 1.43 -11.53 2.71
C ARG A 188 0.07 -11.84 2.12
N SER A 189 -0.23 -13.11 2.00
CA SER A 189 -1.50 -13.62 1.50
C SER A 189 -2.37 -14.09 2.65
N ILE A 190 -3.49 -13.39 2.81
CA ILE A 190 -4.44 -13.60 3.89
C ILE A 190 -5.66 -14.32 3.36
N ARG A 191 -6.10 -15.34 4.10
CA ARG A 191 -7.29 -16.14 3.82
C ARG A 191 -8.26 -16.06 4.98
N THR A 192 -9.55 -16.15 4.65
CA THR A 192 -10.62 -15.92 5.63
C THR A 192 -11.32 -17.21 6.06
N CYS A 193 -11.15 -18.32 5.35
CA CYS A 193 -11.81 -19.58 5.72
C CYS A 193 -11.34 -20.06 7.11
N THR A 194 -12.30 -20.47 7.95
CA THR A 194 -12.04 -21.14 9.23
C THR A 194 -11.33 -22.48 9.03
N ASP A 195 -11.67 -23.21 7.96
CA ASP A 195 -10.89 -24.34 7.45
C ASP A 195 -9.97 -23.87 6.30
N PRO A 196 -8.64 -23.78 6.50
CA PRO A 196 -7.70 -23.34 5.47
C PRO A 196 -7.71 -24.21 4.21
N SER A 197 -8.24 -25.44 4.25
CA SER A 197 -8.35 -26.31 3.09
C SER A 197 -9.34 -25.79 2.04
N GLN A 198 -10.35 -25.01 2.47
CA GLN A 198 -11.38 -24.46 1.59
C GLN A 198 -10.90 -23.22 0.81
N CYS A 199 -9.87 -22.53 1.30
CA CYS A 199 -9.35 -21.27 0.73
C CYS A 199 -7.98 -21.45 0.06
N ARG A 200 -7.86 -22.38 -0.91
CA ARG A 200 -6.59 -22.69 -1.62
C ARG A 200 -6.55 -22.27 -3.09
N SER A 201 -7.54 -21.50 -3.58
CA SER A 201 -7.61 -21.05 -4.98
C SER A 201 -6.48 -20.10 -5.38
N GLY A 202 -6.07 -20.03 -6.64
CA GLY A 202 -5.14 -18.97 -7.09
C GLY A 202 -3.63 -19.24 -6.90
N GLY A 203 -3.23 -20.47 -6.62
CA GLY A 203 -1.82 -20.89 -6.63
C GLY A 203 -1.06 -20.63 -5.33
N GLU A 204 0.24 -20.96 -5.33
CA GLU A 204 1.10 -20.91 -4.13
C GLU A 204 1.21 -19.50 -3.54
N ASP A 205 1.29 -18.47 -4.38
CA ASP A 205 1.34 -17.07 -3.95
C ASP A 205 0.09 -16.65 -3.18
N ASN A 206 -1.03 -17.34 -3.35
CA ASN A 206 -2.29 -17.07 -2.67
C ASN A 206 -2.55 -18.08 -1.53
N ALA A 207 -1.61 -18.97 -1.21
CA ALA A 207 -1.82 -19.95 -0.16
C ALA A 207 -1.96 -19.28 1.23
N PRO A 208 -2.72 -19.88 2.16
CA PRO A 208 -2.79 -19.38 3.54
C PRO A 208 -1.40 -19.25 4.15
N GLY A 209 -1.06 -18.04 4.64
CA GLY A 209 0.25 -17.77 5.25
C GLY A 209 1.41 -17.62 4.27
N ALA A 210 1.16 -17.65 2.95
CA ALA A 210 2.18 -17.32 1.98
C ALA A 210 2.64 -15.87 2.18
N SER A 211 3.95 -15.63 2.08
CA SER A 211 4.54 -14.31 2.24
C SER A 211 5.70 -14.12 1.29
N VAL A 212 5.85 -12.89 0.83
CA VAL A 212 6.95 -12.45 -0.03
C VAL A 212 7.73 -11.42 0.76
N ALA A 213 9.01 -11.70 1.02
CA ALA A 213 9.88 -10.77 1.70
C ALA A 213 10.24 -9.60 0.77
N GLY A 214 10.13 -8.38 1.28
CA GLY A 214 10.61 -7.19 0.58
C GLY A 214 12.13 -7.14 0.54
N THR A 215 12.69 -6.75 -0.59
CA THR A 215 14.14 -6.59 -0.76
C THR A 215 14.63 -5.21 -0.34
N GLY A 216 13.72 -4.27 -0.06
CA GLY A 216 14.03 -2.85 0.09
C GLY A 216 14.49 -2.20 -1.23
N PHE A 217 14.90 -0.93 -1.15
CA PHE A 217 15.38 -0.17 -2.32
C PHE A 217 16.83 -0.46 -2.71
N GLY A 218 17.64 -1.04 -1.82
CA GLY A 218 19.08 -1.27 -2.04
C GLY A 218 19.36 -2.05 -3.34
N PRO A 219 18.83 -3.29 -3.49
CA PRO A 219 19.04 -4.07 -4.71
C PRO A 219 18.52 -3.38 -5.99
N MET A 220 17.42 -2.61 -5.88
CA MET A 220 16.92 -1.83 -7.02
C MET A 220 17.86 -0.70 -7.42
N LEU A 221 18.48 -0.04 -6.43
CA LEU A 221 19.46 1.01 -6.65
C LEU A 221 20.75 0.44 -7.23
N ASP A 222 21.22 -0.69 -6.74
CA ASP A 222 22.44 -1.35 -7.23
C ASP A 222 22.27 -1.78 -8.70
N GLU A 223 21.14 -2.41 -9.03
CA GLU A 223 20.82 -2.80 -10.41
C GLU A 223 20.75 -1.58 -11.34
N ALA A 224 20.04 -0.51 -10.93
CA ALA A 224 19.94 0.71 -11.71
C ALA A 224 21.29 1.42 -11.87
N THR A 225 22.12 1.44 -10.82
CA THR A 225 23.46 2.04 -10.83
C THR A 225 24.37 1.28 -11.79
N LYS A 226 24.38 -0.06 -11.74
CA LYS A 226 25.16 -0.88 -12.67
C LYS A 226 24.76 -0.63 -14.12
N THR A 227 23.47 -0.68 -14.43
CA THR A 227 22.97 -0.40 -15.79
C THR A 227 23.31 1.02 -16.25
N ASN A 228 23.19 2.02 -15.37
CA ASN A 228 23.56 3.40 -15.70
C ASN A 228 25.05 3.56 -15.94
N LEU A 229 25.92 2.95 -15.13
CA LEU A 229 27.37 2.99 -15.32
C LEU A 229 27.79 2.33 -16.64
N GLU A 230 27.22 1.18 -16.99
CA GLU A 230 27.45 0.51 -18.27
C GLU A 230 27.07 1.41 -19.46
N MET A 231 25.89 2.06 -19.40
CA MET A 231 25.46 3.01 -20.43
C MET A 231 26.31 4.28 -20.46
N LEU A 232 26.68 4.84 -19.31
CA LEU A 232 27.56 6.01 -19.23
C LEU A 232 28.93 5.71 -19.85
N ASN A 233 29.50 4.54 -19.56
CA ASN A 233 30.75 4.09 -20.18
C ASN A 233 30.65 3.99 -21.70
N GLN A 234 29.54 3.46 -22.22
CA GLN A 234 29.30 3.43 -23.67
C GLN A 234 29.19 4.84 -24.25
N LEU A 235 28.45 5.74 -23.61
CA LEU A 235 28.24 7.11 -24.08
C LEU A 235 29.53 7.92 -24.08
N VAL A 236 30.31 7.84 -23.01
CA VAL A 236 31.60 8.54 -22.90
C VAL A 236 32.60 8.02 -23.93
N ASN A 237 32.65 6.71 -24.20
CA ASN A 237 33.59 6.14 -25.17
C ASN A 237 33.11 6.16 -26.63
N SER A 238 31.82 6.42 -26.88
CA SER A 238 31.28 6.51 -28.24
C SER A 238 31.82 7.73 -29.01
N ARG A 239 31.96 7.59 -30.34
CA ARG A 239 32.33 8.71 -31.22
C ARG A 239 31.06 9.41 -31.69
N GLY A 240 30.98 10.73 -31.47
CA GLY A 240 29.84 11.56 -31.89
C GLY A 240 29.04 12.11 -30.71
N ALA A 241 28.16 13.07 -31.00
CA ALA A 241 27.33 13.72 -29.98
C ALA A 241 26.17 12.80 -29.57
N PRO A 242 25.98 12.50 -28.27
CA PRO A 242 24.83 11.72 -27.81
C PRO A 242 23.49 12.32 -28.26
N SER A 243 22.59 11.45 -28.70
CA SER A 243 21.21 11.81 -29.01
C SER A 243 20.37 11.93 -27.74
N ALA A 244 19.25 12.66 -27.82
CA ALA A 244 18.33 12.79 -26.68
C ALA A 244 17.70 11.44 -26.28
N GLU A 245 17.55 10.53 -27.24
CA GLU A 245 17.02 9.19 -27.00
C GLU A 245 18.01 8.30 -26.24
N GLU A 246 19.29 8.37 -26.57
CA GLU A 246 20.35 7.68 -25.84
C GLU A 246 20.51 8.20 -24.41
N LEU A 247 20.49 9.53 -24.23
CA LEU A 247 20.52 10.15 -22.90
C LEU A 247 19.27 9.79 -22.08
N GLY A 248 18.12 9.65 -22.73
CA GLY A 248 16.86 9.24 -22.10
C GLY A 248 16.83 7.79 -21.61
N LYS A 249 17.78 6.94 -22.01
CA LYS A 249 17.91 5.57 -21.48
C LYS A 249 18.52 5.54 -20.07
N LEU A 250 19.26 6.58 -19.69
CA LEU A 250 19.83 6.69 -18.35
C LEU A 250 18.70 6.85 -17.32
N LYS A 251 18.67 5.95 -16.34
CA LYS A 251 17.69 5.95 -15.25
C LYS A 251 18.11 6.95 -14.17
N THR A 252 18.07 8.23 -14.48
CA THR A 252 18.52 9.32 -13.57
C THR A 252 17.38 9.98 -12.79
N GLY A 253 16.19 9.36 -12.81
CA GLY A 253 15.01 9.86 -12.12
C GLY A 253 14.53 11.19 -12.69
N GLY A 254 14.46 12.22 -11.84
CA GLY A 254 14.00 13.56 -12.23
C GLY A 254 15.05 14.46 -12.86
N LEU A 255 16.33 14.05 -12.89
CA LEU A 255 17.44 14.87 -13.38
C LEU A 255 17.93 14.34 -14.72
N ALA A 256 17.56 14.98 -15.82
CA ALA A 256 18.01 14.56 -17.14
C ALA A 256 19.52 14.82 -17.31
N VAL A 257 20.27 13.82 -17.77
CA VAL A 257 21.67 13.99 -18.16
C VAL A 257 21.71 14.69 -19.53
N THR A 258 22.41 15.80 -19.61
CA THR A 258 22.52 16.57 -20.85
C THR A 258 23.77 16.17 -21.63
N ARG A 259 23.78 16.50 -22.93
CA ARG A 259 24.96 16.30 -23.79
C ARG A 259 26.21 16.92 -23.20
N GLY A 260 26.12 18.13 -22.67
CA GLY A 260 27.26 18.84 -22.09
C GLY A 260 27.88 18.10 -20.91
N VAL A 261 27.09 17.35 -20.13
CA VAL A 261 27.62 16.50 -19.06
C VAL A 261 28.46 15.35 -19.64
N ILE A 262 27.99 14.70 -20.71
CA ILE A 262 28.76 13.62 -21.35
C ILE A 262 30.02 14.14 -22.04
N GLU A 263 29.96 15.30 -22.69
CA GLU A 263 31.13 15.94 -23.31
C GLU A 263 32.15 16.37 -22.25
N ALA A 264 31.71 16.96 -21.13
CA ALA A 264 32.59 17.27 -20.02
C ALA A 264 33.29 16.02 -19.45
N LEU A 265 32.55 14.91 -19.31
CA LEU A 265 33.13 13.62 -18.87
C LEU A 265 34.12 13.01 -19.89
N ARG A 266 34.00 13.36 -21.18
CA ARG A 266 34.97 12.92 -22.21
C ARG A 266 36.28 13.68 -22.14
N ASP A 267 36.19 14.96 -21.83
CA ASP A 267 37.32 15.88 -21.73
C ASP A 267 38.03 15.80 -20.36
N ASP A 268 37.42 15.11 -19.39
CA ASP A 268 37.99 14.86 -18.07
C ASP A 268 39.22 13.93 -18.14
N THR A 269 40.29 14.32 -17.48
CA THR A 269 41.52 13.54 -17.35
C THR A 269 41.31 12.21 -16.62
N ASP A 270 40.29 12.12 -15.76
CA ASP A 270 39.94 10.94 -14.99
C ASP A 270 38.88 10.05 -15.67
N ARG A 271 38.60 10.26 -16.97
CA ARG A 271 37.65 9.45 -17.76
C ARG A 271 37.83 7.94 -17.61
N ASN A 272 39.06 7.47 -17.40
CA ASN A 272 39.37 6.04 -17.25
C ASN A 272 38.97 5.46 -15.88
N THR A 273 38.50 6.27 -14.94
CA THR A 273 38.03 5.85 -13.61
C THR A 273 36.55 5.46 -13.57
N LEU A 274 35.81 5.69 -14.66
CA LEU A 274 34.40 5.30 -14.79
C LEU A 274 34.20 3.78 -14.98
N VAL A 275 35.29 2.98 -14.95
CA VAL A 275 35.30 1.52 -15.13
C VAL A 275 34.75 0.79 -13.89
#